data_AF-A0A963I3X6-F1
#
_entry.id   AF-A0A963I3X6-F1
#
_cell.length_a   1.000
_cell.length_b   1.000
_cell.length_c   1.000
_cell.angle_alpha   90.00
_cell.angle_beta   90.00
_cell.angle_gamma   90.00
#
_symmetry.space_group_name_H-M   'P 1'
#
loop_
_entity.id
_entity.type
_entity.pdbx_description
1 polymer ?
#
loop_
_entity_poly.entity_id
_entity_poly.type
_entity_poly.pdbx_seq_one_letter_code
_entity_poly.pdbx_strand_id
1 'polypeptide(L)'
;MSAENVMKMIQENEVRFIDLRFTDTRGKEQHVGLPVSAFGEDHFESGHPFDGSSIAGWKGIQASDMILMPDAATAYIDPFFDETTLILSCDVIEPSDGKGYDRDPRSLAKRAEAYLKSTGLGDTAFFGPEPEFFIIDAVEWNVDMSGVYSEIISEEAA
;
A
#
# COMPACT_ATOMS: atom_id res chain seq x y z
N MET A 1 -10.90 -12.71 5.68
CA MET A 1 -11.03 -12.23 7.08
C MET A 1 -12.09 -11.13 7.07
N SER A 2 -12.99 -11.08 8.05
CA SER A 2 -14.04 -10.03 8.15
C SER A 2 -13.53 -8.81 8.93
N ALA A 3 -14.23 -7.68 8.83
CA ALA A 3 -13.94 -6.48 9.63
C ALA A 3 -13.96 -6.79 11.14
N GLU A 4 -14.98 -7.51 11.61
CA GLU A 4 -15.08 -8.02 12.99
C GLU A 4 -13.81 -8.77 13.45
N ASN A 5 -13.24 -9.62 12.59
CA ASN A 5 -12.01 -10.36 12.93
C ASN A 5 -10.81 -9.42 13.07
N VAL A 6 -10.73 -8.36 12.26
CA VAL A 6 -9.67 -7.35 12.38
C VAL A 6 -9.85 -6.55 13.67
N MET A 7 -11.07 -6.15 14.02
CA MET A 7 -11.34 -5.44 15.28
C MET A 7 -10.98 -6.29 16.50
N LYS A 8 -11.24 -7.60 16.43
CA LYS A 8 -10.79 -8.54 17.46
C LYS A 8 -9.26 -8.64 17.53
N MET A 9 -8.59 -8.73 16.39
CA MET A 9 -7.12 -8.76 16.31
C MET A 9 -6.49 -7.50 16.90
N ILE A 10 -7.09 -6.33 16.65
CA ILE A 10 -6.68 -5.04 17.23
C ILE A 10 -6.71 -5.09 18.76
N GLN A 11 -7.79 -5.63 19.35
CA GLN A 11 -7.93 -5.76 20.80
C GLN A 11 -6.97 -6.79 21.40
N GLU A 12 -6.88 -7.98 20.79
CA GLU A 12 -6.06 -9.09 21.29
C GLU A 12 -4.55 -8.79 21.28
N ASN A 13 -4.09 -7.98 20.34
CA ASN A 13 -2.68 -7.59 20.22
C ASN A 13 -2.38 -6.20 20.81
N GLU A 14 -3.36 -5.58 21.50
CA GLU A 14 -3.21 -4.24 22.11
C GLU A 14 -2.68 -3.18 21.12
N VAL A 15 -3.17 -3.23 19.88
CA VAL A 15 -2.70 -2.39 18.78
C VAL A 15 -2.88 -0.91 19.11
N ARG A 16 -1.83 -0.12 18.91
CA ARG A 16 -1.81 1.34 19.14
C ARG A 16 -2.07 2.13 17.86
N PHE A 17 -1.59 1.62 16.73
CA PHE A 17 -1.68 2.30 15.44
C PHE A 17 -2.18 1.36 14.34
N ILE A 18 -2.91 1.94 13.39
CA ILE A 18 -3.31 1.30 12.14
C ILE A 18 -2.52 1.96 11.02
N ASP A 19 -1.86 1.17 10.19
CA ASP A 19 -1.07 1.64 9.07
C ASP A 19 -1.74 1.22 7.75
N LEU A 20 -2.35 2.20 7.08
CA LEU A 20 -3.07 2.01 5.82
C LEU A 20 -2.09 2.13 4.66
N ARG A 21 -1.82 1.03 3.95
CA ARG A 21 -0.82 0.97 2.88
C ARG A 21 -1.44 0.85 1.51
N PHE A 22 -0.86 1.52 0.52
CA PHE A 22 -1.26 1.44 -0.88
C PHE A 22 -0.04 1.60 -1.79
N THR A 23 -0.16 1.26 -3.07
CA THR A 23 0.95 1.34 -4.02
C THR A 23 0.66 2.39 -5.07
N ASP A 24 1.62 3.28 -5.33
CA ASP A 24 1.50 4.24 -6.44
C ASP A 24 1.79 3.60 -7.81
N THR A 25 1.53 4.33 -8.89
CA THR A 25 1.73 3.82 -10.25
C THR A 25 3.20 3.48 -10.57
N ARG A 26 4.17 3.98 -9.79
CA ARG A 26 5.59 3.67 -9.96
C ARG A 26 6.00 2.40 -9.21
N GLY A 27 5.08 1.78 -8.45
CA GLY A 27 5.34 0.61 -7.64
C GLY A 27 5.87 0.92 -6.24
N LYS A 28 5.90 2.20 -5.83
CA LYS A 28 6.31 2.55 -4.46
C LYS A 28 5.15 2.33 -3.50
N GLU A 29 5.41 1.62 -2.41
CA GLU A 29 4.48 1.52 -1.28
C GLU A 29 4.45 2.85 -0.52
N GLN A 30 3.24 3.35 -0.31
CA GLN A 30 2.90 4.56 0.41
C GLN A 30 2.01 4.16 1.60
N HIS A 31 1.97 4.98 2.64
CA HIS A 31 1.20 4.63 3.82
C HIS A 31 0.72 5.85 4.62
N VAL A 32 -0.36 5.65 5.38
CA VAL A 32 -0.94 6.62 6.31
C VAL A 32 -1.17 5.94 7.66
N GLY A 33 -0.48 6.43 8.69
CA GLY A 33 -0.64 5.95 10.06
C GLY A 33 -1.75 6.69 10.81
N LEU A 34 -2.59 5.94 11.52
CA LEU A 34 -3.70 6.43 12.32
C LEU A 34 -3.61 5.87 13.74
N PRO A 35 -3.89 6.66 14.79
CA PRO A 35 -4.07 6.08 16.12
C PRO A 35 -5.30 5.17 16.11
N VAL A 36 -5.25 4.06 16.84
CA VAL A 36 -6.36 3.09 16.89
C VAL A 36 -7.69 3.73 17.31
N SER A 37 -7.65 4.79 18.11
CA SER A 37 -8.84 5.55 18.52
C SER A 37 -9.56 6.26 17.38
N ALA A 38 -8.90 6.46 16.24
CA ALA A 38 -9.46 7.07 15.04
C ALA A 38 -9.90 6.04 14.00
N PHE A 39 -9.68 4.73 14.25
CA PHE A 39 -10.05 3.67 13.33
C PHE A 39 -11.22 2.86 13.90
N GLY A 40 -12.26 2.73 13.08
CA GLY A 40 -13.49 2.01 13.41
C GLY A 40 -13.89 1.04 12.31
N GLU A 41 -14.90 0.21 12.60
CA GLU A 41 -15.42 -0.76 11.63
C GLU A 41 -16.02 -0.08 10.38
N ASP A 42 -16.51 1.16 10.53
CA ASP A 42 -17.00 2.03 9.47
C ASP A 42 -15.96 2.34 8.38
N HIS A 43 -14.67 2.22 8.69
CA HIS A 43 -13.59 2.43 7.73
C HIS A 43 -13.57 1.36 6.64
N PHE A 44 -14.09 0.15 6.91
CA PHE A 44 -14.20 -0.91 5.91
C PHE A 44 -15.37 -0.70 4.94
N GLU A 45 -16.28 0.24 5.24
CA GLU A 45 -17.41 0.57 4.38
C GLU A 45 -17.22 1.93 3.68
N SER A 46 -16.74 2.93 4.42
CA SER A 46 -16.60 4.32 3.95
C SER A 46 -15.18 4.67 3.50
N GLY A 47 -14.18 3.89 3.91
CA GLY A 47 -12.78 4.17 3.66
C GLY A 47 -12.22 5.37 4.43
N HIS A 48 -10.94 5.63 4.23
CA HIS A 48 -10.22 6.74 4.84
C HIS A 48 -9.87 7.81 3.79
N PRO A 49 -10.28 9.08 3.96
CA PRO A 49 -9.95 10.13 3.01
C PRO A 49 -8.46 10.50 3.04
N PHE A 50 -7.85 10.75 1.89
CA PHE A 50 -6.49 11.26 1.79
C PHE A 50 -6.31 12.16 0.56
N ASP A 51 -5.21 12.93 0.55
CA ASP A 51 -4.83 13.81 -0.56
C ASP A 51 -3.99 13.07 -1.61
N GLY A 52 -4.61 12.73 -2.73
CA GLY A 52 -3.97 12.09 -3.87
C GLY A 52 -3.11 13.01 -4.75
N SER A 53 -3.13 14.33 -4.53
CA SER A 53 -2.29 15.28 -5.29
C SER A 53 -0.82 15.23 -4.91
N SER A 54 -0.52 14.70 -3.73
CA SER A 54 0.85 14.42 -3.28
C SER A 54 1.46 13.17 -3.94
N ILE A 55 0.68 12.39 -4.69
CA ILE A 55 1.15 11.19 -5.38
C ILE A 55 1.51 11.52 -6.82
N ALA A 56 2.77 11.27 -7.18
CA ALA A 56 3.31 11.64 -8.47
C ALA A 56 2.54 10.97 -9.63
N GLY A 57 1.94 11.79 -10.49
CA GLY A 57 1.17 11.31 -11.63
C GLY A 57 -0.27 10.91 -11.31
N TRP A 58 -0.82 11.30 -10.14
CA TRP A 58 -2.23 11.11 -9.80
C TRP A 58 -3.03 12.40 -10.03
N LYS A 59 -3.80 12.86 -9.05
CA LYS A 59 -4.73 13.98 -9.17
C LYS A 59 -4.00 15.32 -9.16
N GLY A 60 -4.61 16.32 -9.79
CA GLY A 60 -4.20 17.72 -9.58
C GLY A 60 -4.81 18.26 -8.28
N ILE A 61 -4.27 19.38 -7.79
CA ILE A 61 -4.72 20.05 -6.55
C ILE A 61 -6.23 20.34 -6.56
N GLN A 62 -6.82 20.59 -7.74
CA GLN A 62 -8.24 20.91 -7.88
C GLN A 62 -9.20 19.72 -7.65
N ALA A 63 -8.69 18.49 -7.61
CA ALA A 63 -9.48 17.27 -7.43
C ALA A 63 -8.69 16.23 -6.63
N SER A 64 -8.05 16.70 -5.56
CA SER A 64 -7.07 15.97 -4.75
C SER A 64 -7.67 14.85 -3.91
N ASP A 65 -8.93 15.01 -3.46
CA ASP A 65 -9.53 14.09 -2.50
C ASP A 65 -9.72 12.69 -3.10
N MET A 66 -9.23 11.70 -2.38
CA MET A 66 -9.29 10.29 -2.73
C MET A 66 -9.62 9.47 -1.47
N ILE A 67 -10.05 8.23 -1.64
CA ILE A 67 -10.39 7.34 -0.51
C ILE A 67 -9.49 6.11 -0.53
N LEU A 68 -8.87 5.78 0.60
CA LEU A 68 -8.25 4.49 0.86
C LEU A 68 -9.31 3.55 1.40
N MET A 69 -9.59 2.45 0.70
CA MET A 69 -10.53 1.43 1.13
C MET A 69 -9.76 0.23 1.71
N PRO A 70 -9.72 0.04 3.05
CA PRO A 70 -8.96 -1.04 3.67
C PRO A 70 -9.53 -2.41 3.34
N ASP A 71 -8.65 -3.36 3.04
CA ASP A 71 -9.00 -4.75 2.77
C ASP A 71 -8.73 -5.61 4.01
N ALA A 72 -9.79 -5.98 4.73
CA ALA A 72 -9.71 -6.77 5.96
C ALA A 72 -8.98 -8.11 5.78
N ALA A 73 -8.93 -8.68 4.57
CA ALA A 73 -8.21 -9.92 4.31
C ALA A 73 -6.69 -9.79 4.38
N THR A 74 -6.17 -8.56 4.37
CA THR A 74 -4.73 -8.26 4.33
C THR A 74 -4.15 -7.88 5.68
N ALA A 75 -4.92 -7.96 6.76
CA ALA A 75 -4.50 -7.55 8.09
C ALA A 75 -3.32 -8.38 8.63
N TYR A 76 -2.25 -7.72 9.08
CA TYR A 76 -1.15 -8.34 9.84
C TYR A 76 -0.49 -7.36 10.81
N ILE A 77 0.20 -7.88 11.83
CA ILE A 77 0.99 -7.04 12.76
C ILE A 77 2.37 -6.80 12.16
N ASP A 78 2.80 -5.54 12.14
CA ASP A 78 4.16 -5.18 11.75
C ASP A 78 5.18 -5.69 12.80
N PRO A 79 6.23 -6.41 12.39
CA PRO A 79 7.19 -6.98 13.33
C PRO A 79 8.35 -6.02 13.71
N PHE A 80 8.39 -4.81 13.16
CA PHE A 80 9.51 -3.88 13.24
C PHE A 80 9.20 -2.60 14.03
N PHE A 81 7.94 -2.13 14.05
CA PHE A 81 7.56 -0.97 14.87
C PHE A 81 7.66 -1.27 16.38
N ASP A 82 8.15 -0.29 17.14
CA ASP A 82 8.25 -0.38 18.61
C ASP A 82 6.86 -0.41 19.27
N GLU A 83 5.94 0.43 18.78
CA GLU A 83 4.53 0.41 19.17
C GLU A 83 3.74 -0.53 18.27
N THR A 84 2.95 -1.44 18.85
CA THR A 84 2.20 -2.44 18.09
C THR A 84 1.32 -1.78 17.04
N THR A 85 1.59 -2.10 15.77
CA THR A 85 0.96 -1.50 14.61
C THR A 85 0.36 -2.58 13.72
N LEU A 86 -0.93 -2.44 13.38
CA LEU A 86 -1.61 -3.33 12.43
C LEU A 86 -1.61 -2.70 11.04
N ILE A 87 -1.11 -3.44 10.06
CA ILE A 87 -1.08 -3.02 8.65
C ILE A 87 -2.32 -3.54 7.94
N LEU A 88 -2.92 -2.68 7.11
CA LEU A 88 -3.96 -3.02 6.16
C LEU A 88 -3.58 -2.50 4.78
N SER A 89 -3.63 -3.35 3.77
CA SER A 89 -3.56 -2.89 2.37
C SER A 89 -4.89 -2.27 1.97
N CYS A 90 -4.81 -1.19 1.19
CA CYS A 90 -5.96 -0.44 0.70
C CYS A 90 -6.02 -0.47 -0.82
N ASP A 91 -7.24 -0.55 -1.35
CA ASP A 91 -7.51 -0.09 -2.71
C ASP A 91 -7.71 1.43 -2.68
N VAL A 92 -7.45 2.11 -3.80
CA VAL A 92 -7.74 3.54 -3.92
C VAL A 92 -9.04 3.74 -4.69
N ILE A 93 -9.97 4.49 -4.12
CA ILE A 93 -11.31 4.74 -4.68
C ILE A 93 -11.43 6.21 -5.10
N GLU A 94 -12.03 6.41 -6.27
CA GLU A 94 -12.45 7.71 -6.78
C GLU A 94 -13.74 8.15 -6.06
N PRO A 95 -13.74 9.27 -5.31
CA PRO A 95 -14.92 9.68 -4.53
C PRO A 95 -16.10 10.11 -5.41
N SER A 96 -15.83 10.57 -6.64
CA SER A 96 -16.85 11.11 -7.53
C SER A 96 -17.80 10.05 -8.11
N ASP A 97 -17.33 8.81 -8.29
CA ASP A 97 -18.14 7.72 -8.81
C ASP A 97 -18.10 6.43 -7.99
N GLY A 98 -17.29 6.40 -6.91
CA GLY A 98 -17.14 5.28 -5.99
C GLY A 98 -16.39 4.08 -6.56
N LYS A 99 -15.74 4.21 -7.71
CA LYS A 99 -15.02 3.11 -8.35
C LYS A 99 -13.55 3.08 -7.98
N GLY A 100 -12.95 1.90 -8.09
CA GLY A 100 -11.49 1.74 -7.98
C GLY A 100 -10.76 2.63 -8.98
N TYR A 101 -9.78 3.38 -8.50
CA TYR A 101 -9.06 4.38 -9.25
C TYR A 101 -8.30 3.75 -10.44
N ASP A 102 -8.28 4.44 -11.57
CA ASP A 102 -7.70 3.90 -12.80
C ASP A 102 -6.16 3.84 -12.77
N ARG A 103 -5.51 4.58 -11.87
CA ARG A 103 -4.05 4.60 -11.73
C ARG A 103 -3.55 3.85 -10.49
N ASP A 104 -4.46 3.25 -9.74
CA ASP A 104 -4.13 2.32 -8.65
C ASP A 104 -3.80 0.94 -9.23
N PRO A 105 -2.55 0.44 -9.09
CA PRO A 105 -2.15 -0.88 -9.57
C PRO A 105 -3.00 -2.01 -8.98
N ARG A 106 -3.43 -1.90 -7.71
CA ARG A 106 -4.21 -2.95 -7.04
C ARG A 106 -5.62 -3.05 -7.61
N SER A 107 -6.29 -1.91 -7.79
CA SER A 107 -7.58 -1.83 -8.49
C SER A 107 -7.50 -2.37 -9.93
N LEU A 108 -6.42 -2.06 -10.66
CA LEU A 108 -6.19 -2.60 -12.00
C LEU A 108 -6.02 -4.13 -11.99
N ALA A 109 -5.24 -4.68 -11.05
CA ALA A 109 -5.04 -6.13 -10.92
C ALA A 109 -6.36 -6.85 -10.61
N LYS A 110 -7.18 -6.32 -9.69
CA LYS A 110 -8.52 -6.85 -9.39
C LYS A 110 -9.44 -6.85 -10.62
N ARG A 111 -9.42 -5.77 -11.41
CA ARG A 111 -10.17 -5.70 -12.68
C ARG A 111 -9.68 -6.72 -13.71
N ALA A 112 -8.36 -6.95 -13.79
CA ALA A 112 -7.79 -7.95 -14.70
C ALA A 112 -8.21 -9.39 -14.31
N GLU A 113 -8.22 -9.71 -13.01
CA GLU A 113 -8.71 -11.01 -12.52
C GLU A 113 -10.20 -11.19 -12.80
N ALA A 114 -11.02 -10.16 -12.56
CA ALA A 114 -12.44 -10.18 -12.87
C ALA A 114 -12.69 -10.35 -14.39
N TYR A 115 -11.87 -9.70 -15.21
CA TYR A 115 -11.92 -9.84 -16.66
C TYR A 115 -11.64 -11.28 -17.10
N LEU A 116 -10.57 -11.92 -16.60
CA LEU A 116 -10.27 -13.33 -16.88
C LEU A 116 -11.48 -14.23 -16.60
N LYS A 117 -12.09 -14.10 -15.40
CA LYS A 117 -13.30 -14.85 -15.03
C LYS A 117 -14.45 -14.61 -16.02
N SER A 118 -14.69 -13.35 -16.39
CA SER A 118 -15.77 -12.98 -17.33
C SER A 118 -15.60 -13.56 -18.75
N THR A 119 -14.37 -13.86 -19.17
CA THR A 119 -14.12 -14.47 -20.48
C THR A 119 -14.49 -15.95 -20.51
N GLY A 120 -14.62 -16.60 -19.35
CA GLY A 120 -14.84 -18.04 -19.23
C GLY A 120 -13.60 -18.88 -19.59
N LEU A 121 -12.44 -18.26 -19.81
CA LEU A 121 -11.19 -18.98 -20.15
C LEU A 121 -10.49 -19.57 -18.92
N GLY A 122 -10.76 -19.04 -17.73
CA GLY A 122 -10.19 -19.54 -16.48
C GLY A 122 -10.74 -18.81 -15.25
N ASP A 123 -10.62 -19.46 -14.10
CA ASP A 123 -11.13 -18.94 -12.82
C ASP A 123 -10.07 -18.21 -12.00
N THR A 124 -8.81 -18.63 -12.10
CA THR A 124 -7.71 -18.10 -11.28
C THR A 124 -6.40 -18.15 -12.06
N ALA A 125 -5.65 -17.06 -12.02
CA ALA A 125 -4.29 -16.99 -12.55
C ALA A 125 -3.29 -17.01 -11.38
N PHE A 126 -2.38 -17.98 -11.37
CA PHE A 126 -1.32 -18.09 -10.37
C PHE A 126 -0.05 -17.41 -10.89
N PHE A 127 0.56 -16.55 -10.07
CA PHE A 127 1.82 -15.86 -10.36
C PHE A 127 2.87 -16.25 -9.33
N GLY A 128 4.07 -16.62 -9.80
CA GLY A 128 5.22 -16.97 -8.95
C GLY A 128 6.38 -16.03 -9.25
N PRO A 129 6.49 -14.87 -8.56
CA PRO A 129 7.63 -13.98 -8.73
C PRO A 129 8.87 -14.53 -8.02
N GLU A 130 10.04 -14.32 -8.62
CA GLU A 130 11.36 -14.62 -8.02
C GLU A 130 12.13 -13.30 -7.85
N PRO A 131 11.86 -12.52 -6.77
CA PRO A 131 12.54 -11.25 -6.55
C PRO A 131 13.96 -11.49 -6.05
N GLU A 132 14.94 -11.26 -6.93
CA GLU A 132 16.34 -11.15 -6.53
C GLU A 132 16.61 -9.77 -5.91
N PHE A 133 17.47 -9.71 -4.89
CA PHE A 133 17.84 -8.46 -4.20
C PHE A 133 19.29 -8.51 -3.71
N PHE A 134 19.82 -7.33 -3.35
CA PHE A 134 21.15 -7.16 -2.77
C PHE A 134 21.02 -6.65 -1.32
N ILE A 135 21.87 -7.15 -0.43
CA ILE A 135 22.11 -6.56 0.90
C ILE A 135 23.49 -5.90 0.84
N ILE A 136 23.55 -4.61 1.14
CA ILE A 136 24.78 -3.81 1.11
C ILE A 136 24.92 -3.04 2.41
N ASP A 137 26.15 -2.67 2.77
CA ASP A 137 26.42 -1.96 4.01
C ASP A 137 26.19 -0.45 3.86
N ALA A 138 26.59 0.12 2.73
CA ALA A 138 26.32 1.51 2.42
C ALA A 138 26.31 1.80 0.90
N VAL A 139 25.63 2.89 0.55
CA VAL A 139 25.65 3.49 -0.78
C VAL A 139 25.83 5.00 -0.64
N GLU A 140 26.81 5.55 -1.34
CA GLU A 140 27.07 6.98 -1.42
C GLU A 140 27.00 7.44 -2.87
N TRP A 141 26.39 8.59 -3.13
CA TRP A 141 26.36 9.17 -4.48
C TRP A 141 26.13 10.68 -4.44
N ASN A 142 26.60 11.38 -5.46
CA ASN A 142 26.30 12.80 -5.68
C ASN A 142 26.15 13.07 -7.18
N VAL A 143 25.21 13.95 -7.52
CA VAL A 143 25.08 14.57 -8.84
C VAL A 143 24.89 16.06 -8.64
N ASP A 144 25.94 16.85 -8.89
CA ASP A 144 25.89 18.30 -8.85
C ASP A 144 26.76 18.94 -9.95
N MET A 145 26.86 20.27 -9.95
CA MET A 145 27.65 21.00 -10.96
C MET A 145 29.17 20.76 -10.85
N SER A 146 29.66 20.29 -9.71
CA SER A 146 31.07 19.99 -9.47
C SER A 146 31.46 18.59 -9.96
N GLY A 147 30.49 17.69 -10.12
CA GLY A 147 30.71 16.37 -10.72
C GLY A 147 29.64 15.34 -10.36
N VAL A 148 29.97 14.08 -10.68
CA VAL A 148 29.16 12.89 -10.37
C VAL A 148 30.05 11.82 -9.74
N TYR A 149 29.57 11.17 -8.68
CA TYR A 149 30.18 9.95 -8.14
C TYR A 149 29.12 8.99 -7.58
N SER A 150 29.49 7.72 -7.48
CA SER A 150 28.73 6.66 -6.80
C SER A 150 29.69 5.63 -6.21
N GLU A 151 29.45 5.22 -4.97
CA GLU A 151 30.23 4.24 -4.23
C GLU A 151 29.28 3.25 -3.54
N ILE A 152 29.58 1.95 -3.67
CA ILE A 152 28.84 0.87 -3.01
C ILE A 152 29.83 0.18 -2.08
N ILE A 153 29.49 0.13 -0.79
CA ILE A 153 30.28 -0.50 0.25
C ILE A 153 29.55 -1.77 0.68
N SER A 154 30.23 -2.91 0.57
CA SER A 154 29.70 -4.20 0.97
C SER A 154 30.84 -5.14 1.36
N GLU A 155 30.82 -5.68 2.57
CA GLU A 155 31.71 -6.75 3.02
C GLU A 155 31.57 -8.00 2.13
N GLU A 156 30.38 -8.25 1.59
CA GLU A 156 30.09 -9.38 0.69
C GLU A 156 30.65 -9.18 -0.74
N ALA A 157 31.07 -7.95 -1.08
CA ALA A 157 31.69 -7.64 -2.38
C ALA A 157 33.23 -7.75 -2.39
N ALA A 158 33.85 -8.09 -1.24
CA ALA A 158 35.31 -8.22 -1.07
C ALA A 158 35.89 -9.57 -1.55
#